data_AF-A0A922YYV4-F1
#
_entry.id   AF-A0A922YYV4-F1
#
_cell.length_a   1.000
_cell.length_b   1.000
_cell.length_c   1.000
_cell.angle_alpha   90.00
_cell.angle_beta   90.00
_cell.angle_gamma   90.00
#
_symmetry.space_group_name_H-M   'P 1'
#
loop_
_entity.id
_entity.type
_entity.pdbx_description
1 polymer ?
#
loop_
_entity_poly.entity_id
_entity_poly.type
_entity_poly.pdbx_seq_one_letter_code
_entity_poly.pdbx_strand_id
1 'polypeptide(L)' 'MDRMIYTAMTGANAAMHRQQVLSNNLANVSTPGFRAELSTFRAVPMNGDG' A
#
# COMPACT_ATOMS: atom_id res chain seq x y z
N MET A 1 17.64 -14.73 -9.13
CA MET A 1 17.45 -13.28 -9.42
C MET A 1 15.99 -12.83 -9.18
N ASP A 2 15.03 -13.76 -9.04
CA ASP A 2 13.58 -13.42 -9.07
C ASP A 2 12.96 -12.97 -7.74
N ARG A 3 13.48 -13.42 -6.58
CA ARG A 3 12.91 -13.01 -5.28
C ARG A 3 13.07 -11.52 -4.98
N MET A 4 14.19 -10.92 -5.37
CA MET A 4 14.46 -9.48 -5.16
C MET A 4 13.52 -8.60 -5.99
N ILE A 5 13.27 -8.98 -7.25
CA ILE A 5 12.33 -8.25 -8.12
C ILE A 5 10.89 -8.40 -7.59
N TYR A 6 10.51 -9.60 -7.13
CA TYR A 6 9.19 -9.83 -6.57
C TYR A 6 8.97 -9.05 -5.26
N THR A 7 9.95 -9.00 -4.36
CA THR A 7 9.89 -8.19 -3.14
C THR A 7 9.90 -6.68 -3.42
N ALA A 8 10.69 -6.24 -4.41
CA ALA A 8 10.66 -4.84 -4.84
C ALA A 8 9.29 -4.47 -5.46
N MET A 9 8.71 -5.35 -6.27
CA MET A 9 7.36 -5.16 -6.84
C MET A 9 6.27 -5.17 -5.79
N THR A 10 6.32 -6.04 -4.78
CA THR A 10 5.31 -6.03 -3.70
C THR A 10 5.39 -4.75 -2.87
N GLY A 11 6.59 -4.25 -2.59
CA GLY A 11 6.80 -2.94 -1.95
C GLY A 11 6.32 -1.76 -2.82
N ALA A 12 6.60 -1.80 -4.12
CA ALA A 12 6.16 -0.78 -5.07
C ALA A 12 4.63 -0.75 -5.20
N ASN A 13 3.98 -1.92 -5.28
CA ASN A 13 2.53 -2.03 -5.34
C ASN A 13 1.87 -1.50 -4.06
N ALA A 14 2.42 -1.85 -2.88
CA ALA A 14 1.95 -1.29 -1.60
C ALA A 14 2.09 0.25 -1.55
N ALA A 15 3.18 0.81 -2.09
CA ALA A 15 3.40 2.25 -2.17
C ALA A 15 2.39 2.94 -3.12
N MET A 16 2.14 2.35 -4.30
CA MET A 16 1.15 2.86 -5.25
C MET A 16 -0.26 2.82 -4.69
N HIS A 17 -0.64 1.74 -4.01
CA HIS A 17 -1.94 1.63 -3.36
C HIS A 17 -2.11 2.67 -2.24
N ARG A 18 -1.07 2.91 -1.43
CA ARG A 18 -1.08 4.00 -0.44
C ARG A 18 -1.30 5.36 -1.12
N GLN A 19 -0.63 5.62 -2.24
CA GLN A 19 -0.79 6.87 -2.99
C GLN A 19 -2.23 7.06 -3.50
N GLN A 20 -2.87 5.99 -3.99
CA GLN A 20 -4.27 6.03 -4.43
C GLN A 20 -5.22 6.38 -3.27
N VAL A 21 -5.06 5.73 -2.11
CA VAL A 21 -5.86 6.01 -0.91
C VAL A 21 -5.69 7.45 -0.44
N LEU A 22 -4.45 7.96 -0.43
CA LEU A 22 -4.18 9.36 -0.09
C LEU A 22 -4.82 10.34 -1.07
N SER A 23 -4.73 10.07 -2.38
CA SER A 23 -5.37 10.89 -3.42
C SER A 23 -6.89 10.94 -3.23
N ASN A 24 -7.50 9.78 -2.93
CA ASN A 24 -8.95 9.69 -2.72
C ASN A 24 -9.39 10.43 -1.45
N ASN A 25 -8.62 10.31 -0.37
CA ASN A 25 -8.86 11.06 0.87
C ASN A 25 -8.72 12.57 0.67
N LEU A 26 -7.70 13.01 -0.08
CA LEU A 26 -7.50 14.43 -0.42
C LEU A 26 -8.63 14.97 -1.28
N ALA A 27 -9.07 14.21 -2.28
CA ALA A 27 -10.16 14.62 -3.16
C ALA A 27 -11.50 14.77 -2.41
N ASN A 28 -11.72 13.97 -1.37
CA ASN A 28 -12.97 13.98 -0.60
C ASN A 28 -12.86 14.71 0.74
N VAL A 29 -11.75 15.38 1.03
CA VAL A 29 -11.54 16.10 2.31
C VAL A 29 -12.57 17.20 2.55
N SER A 30 -13.09 17.79 1.47
CA SER A 30 -14.11 18.83 1.51
C SER A 30 -15.55 18.30 1.47
N THR A 31 -15.74 16.98 1.38
CA THR A 31 -17.07 16.36 1.32
C THR A 31 -17.64 16.21 2.74
N PRO A 32 -18.74 16.90 3.10
CA PRO A 32 -19.33 16.79 4.43
C PRO A 32 -19.73 15.34 4.74
N GLY A 33 -19.30 14.83 5.88
CA GLY A 33 -19.58 13.44 6.30
C GLY A 33 -18.63 12.38 5.73
N PHE A 34 -17.62 12.76 4.93
CA PHE A 34 -16.61 11.84 4.44
C PHE A 34 -15.71 11.31 5.58
N ARG A 35 -15.41 10.02 5.53
CA ARG A 35 -14.48 9.34 6.46
C ARG A 35 -13.25 8.89 5.69
N ALA A 36 -12.08 9.34 6.13
CA ALA A 36 -10.82 8.97 5.49
C ALA A 36 -10.57 7.45 5.61
N GLU A 37 -10.10 6.86 4.52
CA GLU A 37 -9.68 5.47 4.48
C GLU A 37 -8.20 5.35 4.88
N LEU A 38 -7.88 4.41 5.77
CA LEU A 38 -6.50 4.19 6.23
C LEU A 38 -5.99 2.83 5.73
N SER A 39 -5.03 2.84 4.81
CA SER A 39 -4.39 1.62 4.31
C SER A 39 -3.15 1.27 5.15
N THR A 40 -3.21 0.14 5.86
CA THR A 40 -2.11 -0.39 6.68
C THR A 40 -1.51 -1.63 6.02
N PHE A 41 -0.23 -1.55 5.67
CA PHE A 41 0.54 -2.68 5.15
C PHE A 41 1.47 -3.22 6.24
N ARG A 42 1.53 -4.55 6.39
CA ARG A 42 2.50 -5.24 7.24
C ARG A 42 3.48 -6.04 6.38
N ALA A 43 4.76 -5.91 6.67
CA ALA A 43 5.77 -6.79 6.10
C ALA A 43 5.66 -8.16 6.78
N VAL A 44 5.40 -9.21 6.00
CA VAL A 44 5.45 -10.59 6.47
C VAL A 44 6.82 -11.15 6.08
N PRO A 45 7.64 -11.61 7.05
CA PRO A 45 8.88 -12.28 6.73
C PRO A 45 8.57 -13.57 5.96
N MET A 46 9.17 -13.71 4.79
CA MET A 46 9.07 -14.92 4.01
C MET A 46 9.94 -15.98 4.70
N ASN A 47 9.33 -16.96 5.38
CA ASN A 47 10.06 -18.12 5.87
C ASN A 47 10.55 -18.90 4.65
N GLY A 48 11.84 -18.79 4.33
CA GLY A 48 12.46 -19.67 3.36
C GLY A 48 12.68 -21.02 4.03
N ASP A 49 11.87 -22.01 3.70
CA ASP A 49 12.36 -23.39 3.75
C ASP A 49 13.53 -23.46 2.76
N GLY A 50 14.70 -23.83 3.29
CA GLY A 50 15.95 -23.98 2.55
C GLY A 50 15.87 -25.08 1.49
#